data_AF-A4V6J8-F1
#
_entry.id   AF-A4V6J8-F1
#
_cell.length_a   1.000
_cell.length_b   1.000
_cell.length_c   1.000
_cell.angle_alpha   90.00
_cell.angle_beta   90.00
_cell.angle_gamma   90.00
#
_symmetry.space_group_name_H-M   'P 1'
#
loop_
_entity.id
_entity.type
_entity.pdbx_description
1 polymer ?
#
loop_
_entity_poly.entity_id
_entity_poly.type
_entity_poly.pdbx_seq_one_letter_code
_entity_poly.pdbx_strand_id
1 'polypeptide(L)'
;FGTRETLNDEEVVFSIEQYKKNNRYQVAFHLPEKKIYEYSKVSNEEYVGKSSKVTVSHFISPINFYIQFDEAESALALGDIQEKLNLNYNGSHFKNIDGLKINQAVVAPFIVSGSDSELFRAKVLEKRKESPQVHVLFIDYGNDEWVNFETLQNVDSDLVKKSGFAYHCQLNLNIKKEAWSNANEIFSDLIGYTENEQGGFVMEVIRLDGEKLVVDLISPMKGSLTAILEKSGTCVSKLSEPLCNGDNRISKLNGISNEHNSNSNYENYTEQGIIKESRRFRETCMCIGDFIEKIIVLRNSIIKL
;
A
#
# COMPACT_ATOMS: atom_id res chain seq x y z
N PHE A 1 10.67 -13.29 -63.45
CA PHE A 1 11.81 -12.38 -63.64
C PHE A 1 11.23 -10.97 -63.73
N GLY A 2 10.98 -10.28 -62.60
CA GLY A 2 11.97 -9.52 -61.84
C GLY A 2 12.15 -8.16 -62.53
N THR A 3 11.56 -7.08 -62.04
CA THR A 3 12.30 -6.11 -61.22
C THR A 3 11.48 -5.53 -60.07
N ARG A 4 12.20 -5.35 -58.96
CA ARG A 4 11.83 -4.87 -57.64
C ARG A 4 12.14 -3.37 -57.65
N GLU A 5 11.16 -2.48 -57.49
CA GLU A 5 11.42 -1.10 -57.09
C GLU A 5 11.21 -1.01 -55.58
N THR A 6 12.31 -0.79 -54.90
CA THR A 6 12.43 -0.61 -53.45
C THR A 6 11.79 0.71 -53.06
N LEU A 7 10.69 0.67 -52.30
CA LEU A 7 10.28 1.79 -51.47
C LEU A 7 11.33 1.92 -50.36
N ASN A 8 12.18 2.93 -50.48
CA ASN A 8 13.00 3.37 -49.35
C ASN A 8 12.04 4.01 -48.35
N ASP A 9 11.89 3.37 -47.20
CA ASP A 9 11.39 4.01 -45.98
C ASP A 9 12.44 5.04 -45.52
N GLU A 10 12.47 6.19 -46.19
CA GLU A 10 13.12 7.36 -45.62
C GLU A 10 12.27 7.80 -44.43
N GLU A 11 12.78 7.47 -43.25
CA GLU A 11 12.35 8.02 -41.97
C GLU A 11 12.23 9.54 -42.11
N VAL A 12 11.00 10.06 -42.20
CA VAL A 12 10.74 11.50 -42.26
C VAL A 12 11.06 12.07 -40.89
N VAL A 13 12.34 12.35 -40.65
CA VAL A 13 12.81 13.05 -39.46
C VAL A 13 12.33 14.48 -39.55
N PHE A 14 11.28 14.81 -38.79
CA PHE A 14 10.78 16.17 -38.70
C PHE A 14 11.81 17.05 -37.96
N SER A 15 12.69 17.72 -38.73
CA SER A 15 13.65 18.68 -38.19
C SER A 15 12.95 19.99 -37.83
N ILE A 16 12.84 20.25 -36.53
CA ILE A 16 12.32 21.52 -35.98
C ILE A 16 13.10 22.72 -36.52
N GLU A 17 14.40 22.56 -36.81
CA GLU A 17 15.22 23.63 -37.40
C GLU A 17 14.82 23.94 -38.85
N GLN A 18 14.53 22.91 -39.66
CA GLN A 18 14.07 23.11 -41.04
C GLN A 18 12.67 23.77 -41.09
N TYR A 19 11.76 23.41 -40.18
CA TYR A 19 10.45 24.04 -40.07
C TYR A 19 10.56 25.54 -39.72
N LYS A 20 11.43 25.90 -38.77
CA LYS A 20 11.65 27.31 -38.35
C LYS A 20 12.25 28.18 -39.45
N LYS A 21 13.08 27.60 -40.33
CA LYS A 21 13.75 28.34 -41.42
C LYS A 21 12.79 28.71 -42.56
N ASN A 22 11.77 27.89 -42.80
CA ASN A 22 10.85 28.04 -43.93
C ASN A 22 9.51 28.73 -43.58
N ASN A 23 9.16 28.86 -42.30
CA ASN A 23 7.92 29.52 -41.88
C ASN A 23 8.19 30.89 -41.22
N ARG A 24 7.69 31.97 -41.85
CA ARG A 24 7.69 33.34 -41.32
C ARG A 24 6.70 33.56 -40.16
N TYR A 25 5.95 32.54 -39.77
CA TYR A 25 5.04 32.55 -38.64
C TYR A 25 5.68 31.78 -37.49
N GLN A 26 6.17 32.51 -36.48
CA GLN A 26 6.59 31.89 -35.22
C GLN A 26 5.35 31.43 -34.46
N VAL A 27 4.94 30.17 -34.66
CA VAL A 27 4.00 29.53 -33.74
C VAL A 27 4.79 29.11 -32.52
N ALA A 28 4.63 29.83 -31.41
CA ALA A 28 5.21 29.45 -30.14
C ALA A 28 4.51 28.16 -29.64
N PHE A 29 5.07 27.00 -30.01
CA PHE A 29 4.74 25.75 -29.35
C PHE A 29 5.21 25.83 -27.90
N HIS A 30 4.28 26.19 -27.02
CA HIS A 30 4.46 25.98 -25.59
C HIS A 30 4.28 24.48 -25.38
N LEU A 31 5.38 23.75 -25.20
CA LEU A 31 5.30 22.41 -24.65
C LEU A 31 4.55 22.54 -23.31
N PRO A 32 3.45 21.78 -23.10
CA PRO A 32 2.75 21.86 -21.83
C PRO A 32 3.74 21.54 -20.73
N GLU A 33 3.81 22.40 -19.72
CA GLU A 33 4.65 22.15 -18.55
C GLU A 33 4.32 20.77 -18.01
N LYS A 34 5.37 19.96 -17.85
CA LYS A 34 5.26 18.61 -17.31
C LYS A 34 4.78 18.71 -15.86
N LYS A 35 3.50 18.46 -15.65
CA LYS A 35 2.88 18.52 -14.33
C LYS A 35 3.36 17.35 -13.49
N ILE A 36 3.91 17.68 -12.31
CA ILE A 36 4.19 16.72 -11.24
C ILE A 36 2.90 16.56 -10.44
N TYR A 37 2.45 15.33 -10.27
CA TYR A 37 1.19 15.02 -9.61
C TYR A 37 1.42 14.29 -8.28
N GLU A 38 0.51 14.48 -7.34
CA GLU A 38 0.29 13.60 -6.19
C GLU A 38 -1.11 13.02 -6.29
N TYR A 39 -1.28 11.76 -5.90
CA TYR A 39 -2.61 11.15 -5.88
C TYR A 39 -3.53 11.87 -4.91
N SER A 40 -4.80 11.96 -5.28
CA SER A 40 -5.82 12.57 -4.43
C SER A 40 -5.89 11.84 -3.09
N LYS A 41 -5.98 12.58 -1.99
CA LYS A 41 -6.17 12.03 -0.65
C LYS A 41 -7.63 12.21 -0.24
N VAL A 42 -8.19 11.18 0.37
CA VAL A 42 -9.48 11.26 1.09
C VAL A 42 -9.15 11.30 2.57
N SER A 43 -9.91 12.09 3.33
CA SER A 43 -9.70 12.16 4.77
C SER A 43 -10.29 10.93 5.45
N ASN A 44 -9.56 10.33 6.37
CA ASN A 44 -10.00 9.11 7.04
C ASN A 44 -10.99 9.38 8.19
N GLU A 45 -11.28 10.65 8.50
CA GLU A 45 -12.16 11.04 9.60
C GLU A 45 -13.58 10.49 9.46
N GLU A 46 -14.07 10.33 8.23
CA GLU A 46 -15.42 9.83 8.00
C GLU A 46 -15.62 8.37 8.43
N TYR A 47 -14.53 7.61 8.59
CA TYR A 47 -14.60 6.21 8.97
C TYR A 47 -14.62 6.00 10.48
N VAL A 48 -14.24 7.00 11.29
CA VAL A 48 -14.17 6.88 12.74
C VAL A 48 -15.53 6.52 13.33
N GLY A 49 -15.57 5.48 14.16
CA GLY A 49 -16.78 4.94 14.76
C GLY A 49 -17.66 4.11 13.83
N LYS A 50 -17.23 3.87 12.59
CA LYS A 50 -17.95 3.01 11.63
C LYS A 50 -17.37 1.61 11.59
N SER A 51 -18.21 0.68 11.15
CA SER A 51 -17.82 -0.69 10.83
C SER A 51 -17.99 -0.98 9.34
N SER A 52 -16.99 -1.57 8.72
CA SER A 52 -16.99 -1.91 7.29
C SER A 52 -16.40 -3.28 7.02
N LYS A 53 -16.82 -3.94 5.95
CA LYS A 53 -16.17 -5.16 5.48
C LYS A 53 -14.87 -4.81 4.76
N VAL A 54 -13.80 -5.54 5.08
CA VAL A 54 -12.47 -5.29 4.53
C VAL A 54 -11.71 -6.58 4.30
N THR A 55 -10.69 -6.53 3.46
CA THR A 55 -9.65 -7.56 3.33
C THR A 55 -8.30 -6.96 3.72
N VAL A 56 -7.41 -7.76 4.30
CA VAL A 56 -6.02 -7.34 4.55
C VAL A 56 -5.26 -7.51 3.23
N SER A 57 -4.85 -6.39 2.62
CA SER A 57 -4.19 -6.39 1.31
C SER A 57 -2.67 -6.51 1.41
N HIS A 58 -2.09 -6.03 2.52
CA HIS A 58 -0.67 -6.17 2.78
C HIS A 58 -0.38 -6.16 4.27
N PHE A 59 0.50 -7.05 4.74
CA PHE A 59 0.83 -7.19 6.15
C PHE A 59 2.32 -6.99 6.41
N ILE A 60 2.65 -6.18 7.42
CA ILE A 60 4.02 -5.99 7.91
C ILE A 60 4.13 -6.34 9.41
N SER A 61 3.16 -5.93 10.21
CA SER A 61 3.00 -6.26 11.64
C SER A 61 1.56 -5.95 12.12
N PRO A 62 1.13 -6.40 13.31
CA PRO A 62 -0.21 -6.10 13.83
C PRO A 62 -0.48 -4.61 14.02
N ILE A 63 0.56 -3.77 14.05
CA ILE A 63 0.44 -2.30 14.11
C ILE A 63 0.93 -1.61 12.82
N ASN A 64 1.11 -2.38 11.74
CA ASN A 64 1.51 -1.87 10.44
C ASN A 64 1.00 -2.84 9.35
N PHE A 65 -0.21 -2.58 8.85
CA PHE A 65 -0.78 -3.36 7.76
C PHE A 65 -1.71 -2.48 6.93
N TYR A 66 -2.09 -2.96 5.77
CA TYR A 66 -2.98 -2.28 4.84
C TYR A 66 -4.20 -3.13 4.59
N ILE A 67 -5.33 -2.45 4.42
CA ILE A 67 -6.60 -3.07 4.07
C ILE A 67 -7.16 -2.47 2.78
N GLN A 68 -8.06 -3.20 2.15
CA GLN A 68 -8.96 -2.71 1.12
C GLN A 68 -10.40 -2.91 1.61
N PHE A 69 -11.27 -1.95 1.30
CA PHE A 69 -12.71 -2.13 1.55
C PHE A 69 -13.29 -3.19 0.62
N ASP A 70 -14.06 -4.11 1.18
CA ASP A 70 -14.74 -5.18 0.45
C ASP A 70 -16.08 -4.65 -0.07
N GLU A 71 -15.98 -3.77 -1.07
CA GLU A 71 -17.10 -3.11 -1.73
C GLU A 71 -17.04 -3.36 -3.24
N ALA A 72 -18.18 -3.68 -3.85
CA ALA A 72 -18.27 -3.95 -5.29
C ALA A 72 -17.76 -2.77 -6.13
N GLU A 73 -18.04 -1.53 -5.69
CA GLU A 73 -17.58 -0.31 -6.35
C GLU A 73 -16.05 -0.18 -6.32
N SER A 74 -15.43 -0.55 -5.19
CA SER A 74 -13.96 -0.56 -5.05
C SER A 74 -13.32 -1.59 -5.98
N ALA A 75 -13.88 -2.80 -6.05
CA ALA A 75 -13.39 -3.85 -6.95
C ALA A 75 -13.52 -3.46 -8.43
N LEU A 76 -14.66 -2.88 -8.83
CA LEU A 76 -14.86 -2.37 -10.19
C LEU A 76 -13.88 -1.22 -10.51
N ALA A 77 -13.72 -0.27 -9.59
CA ALA A 77 -12.83 0.86 -9.80
C ALA A 77 -11.35 0.46 -9.94
N LEU A 78 -10.90 -0.56 -9.20
CA LEU A 78 -9.58 -1.17 -9.36
C LEU A 78 -9.44 -1.87 -10.72
N GLY A 79 -10.47 -2.61 -11.16
CA GLY A 79 -10.51 -3.23 -12.48
C GLY A 79 -10.36 -2.22 -13.62
N ASP A 80 -11.08 -1.09 -13.55
CA ASP A 80 -11.00 0.03 -14.49
C ASP A 80 -9.61 0.67 -14.50
N ILE A 81 -8.98 0.82 -13.33
CA ILE A 81 -7.63 1.37 -13.22
C ILE A 81 -6.66 0.43 -13.92
N GLN A 82 -6.74 -0.87 -13.66
CA GLN A 82 -5.84 -1.84 -14.28
C GLN A 82 -6.00 -1.88 -15.80
N GLU A 83 -7.23 -1.81 -16.30
CA GLU A 83 -7.48 -1.75 -17.75
C GLU A 83 -6.88 -0.49 -18.37
N LYS A 84 -7.05 0.67 -17.73
CA LYS A 84 -6.44 1.94 -18.20
C LYS A 84 -4.91 1.89 -18.17
N LEU A 85 -4.32 1.29 -17.14
CA LEU A 85 -2.88 1.09 -17.07
C LEU A 85 -2.41 0.21 -18.24
N ASN A 86 -3.09 -0.91 -18.49
CA ASN A 86 -2.77 -1.82 -19.58
C ASN A 86 -2.91 -1.15 -20.96
N LEU A 87 -3.94 -0.34 -21.18
CA LEU A 87 -4.16 0.34 -22.47
C LEU A 87 -3.20 1.50 -22.72
N ASN A 88 -2.90 2.30 -21.70
CA ASN A 88 -2.14 3.55 -21.86
C ASN A 88 -0.63 3.40 -21.68
N TYR A 89 -0.17 2.29 -21.09
CA TYR A 89 1.22 2.12 -20.68
C TYR A 89 1.89 0.85 -21.22
N ASN A 90 1.14 -0.18 -21.65
CA ASN A 90 1.75 -1.37 -22.26
C ASN A 90 2.40 -1.01 -23.61
N GLY A 91 3.64 -1.46 -23.79
CA GLY A 91 4.41 -1.21 -25.01
C GLY A 91 4.95 0.23 -25.15
N SER A 92 4.66 1.12 -24.20
CA SER A 92 5.26 2.46 -24.20
C SER A 92 6.69 2.35 -23.68
N HIS A 93 7.65 2.71 -24.54
CA HIS A 93 9.04 2.38 -24.24
C HIS A 93 9.60 3.17 -23.06
N PHE A 94 9.43 4.48 -22.97
CA PHE A 94 9.98 5.25 -21.84
C PHE A 94 9.26 6.59 -21.70
N LYS A 95 8.50 6.81 -20.62
CA LYS A 95 8.06 8.16 -20.22
C LYS A 95 9.05 8.67 -19.18
N ASN A 96 10.17 9.20 -19.65
CA ASN A 96 11.24 9.81 -18.84
C ASN A 96 10.61 10.63 -17.69
N ILE A 97 10.95 10.37 -16.43
CA ILE A 97 10.45 11.15 -15.29
C ILE A 97 11.54 12.13 -14.87
N ASP A 98 11.44 13.38 -15.29
CA ASP A 98 12.43 14.38 -14.88
C ASP A 98 12.15 14.84 -13.45
N GLY A 99 13.20 14.88 -12.62
CA GLY A 99 13.13 15.54 -11.32
C GLY A 99 12.18 14.87 -10.32
N LEU A 100 12.16 13.53 -10.26
CA LEU A 100 11.31 12.75 -9.35
C LEU A 100 11.33 13.28 -7.91
N LYS A 101 10.17 13.52 -7.32
CA LYS A 101 10.03 14.01 -5.92
C LYS A 101 9.43 12.94 -5.01
N ILE A 102 9.69 13.06 -3.71
CA ILE A 102 8.96 12.27 -2.68
C ILE A 102 7.47 12.62 -2.79
N ASN A 103 6.61 11.62 -2.56
CA ASN A 103 5.15 11.64 -2.75
C ASN A 103 4.64 11.79 -4.19
N GLN A 104 5.53 11.93 -5.18
CA GLN A 104 5.12 12.01 -6.57
C GLN A 104 4.39 10.72 -6.99
N ALA A 105 3.26 10.91 -7.65
CA ALA A 105 2.50 9.87 -8.31
C ALA A 105 3.27 9.34 -9.53
N VAL A 106 3.48 8.03 -9.56
CA VAL A 106 4.10 7.28 -10.64
C VAL A 106 3.28 6.03 -10.98
N VAL A 107 3.54 5.46 -12.15
CA VAL A 107 3.20 4.08 -12.48
C VAL A 107 4.48 3.26 -12.37
N ALA A 108 4.41 2.10 -11.71
CA ALA A 108 5.55 1.22 -11.50
C ALA A 108 5.19 -0.23 -11.82
N PRO A 109 6.14 -1.04 -12.33
CA PRO A 109 5.93 -2.46 -12.51
C PRO A 109 6.02 -3.21 -11.18
N PHE A 110 5.27 -4.30 -11.06
CA PHE A 110 5.37 -5.28 -9.99
C PHE A 110 5.27 -6.70 -10.58
N ILE A 111 6.07 -7.63 -10.07
CA ILE A 111 6.07 -9.01 -10.57
C ILE A 111 4.87 -9.76 -9.97
N VAL A 112 3.96 -10.20 -10.82
CA VAL A 112 2.70 -10.83 -10.41
C VAL A 112 2.73 -12.35 -10.53
N SER A 113 3.50 -12.92 -11.45
CA SER A 113 3.72 -14.37 -11.52
C SER A 113 4.98 -14.66 -12.32
N GLY A 114 5.88 -15.48 -11.78
CA GLY A 114 7.13 -15.85 -12.44
C GLY A 114 7.96 -14.62 -12.90
N SER A 115 8.04 -14.42 -14.22
CA SER A 115 8.70 -13.27 -14.85
C SER A 115 7.73 -12.20 -15.36
N ASP A 116 6.43 -12.42 -15.24
CA ASP A 116 5.40 -11.54 -15.75
C ASP A 116 5.18 -10.39 -14.76
N SER A 117 5.37 -9.17 -15.25
CA SER A 117 5.12 -7.94 -14.50
C SER A 117 3.89 -7.23 -15.01
N GLU A 118 3.08 -6.71 -14.09
CA GLU A 118 2.01 -5.78 -14.40
C GLU A 118 2.33 -4.38 -13.89
N LEU A 119 1.65 -3.38 -14.45
CA LEU A 119 1.81 -1.98 -14.07
C LEU A 119 0.75 -1.59 -13.05
N PHE A 120 1.17 -0.83 -12.04
CA PHE A 120 0.35 -0.41 -10.91
C PHE A 120 0.57 1.06 -10.57
N ARG A 121 -0.42 1.67 -9.90
CA ARG A 121 -0.28 3.03 -9.34
C ARG A 121 0.61 3.00 -8.11
N ALA A 122 1.64 3.83 -8.09
CA ALA A 122 2.57 3.91 -6.98
C ALA A 122 2.96 5.35 -6.64
N LYS A 123 3.34 5.61 -5.39
CA LYS A 123 3.91 6.89 -4.97
C LYS A 123 5.36 6.71 -4.51
N VAL A 124 6.20 7.70 -4.78
CA VAL A 124 7.60 7.68 -4.37
C VAL A 124 7.71 7.89 -2.86
N LEU A 125 8.37 6.96 -2.17
CA LEU A 125 8.67 7.06 -0.73
C LEU A 125 10.07 7.61 -0.50
N GLU A 126 11.07 7.04 -1.16
CA GLU A 126 12.49 7.35 -0.91
C GLU A 126 13.27 7.39 -2.23
N LYS A 127 14.23 8.31 -2.30
CA LYS A 127 15.25 8.34 -3.36
C LYS A 127 16.64 8.32 -2.73
N ARG A 128 17.53 7.52 -3.30
CA ARG A 128 18.95 7.51 -2.91
C ARG A 128 19.78 8.19 -3.99
N LYS A 129 20.69 9.09 -3.59
CA LYS A 129 21.48 9.90 -4.53
C LYS A 129 22.37 9.07 -5.47
N GLU A 130 22.83 7.91 -5.01
CA GLU A 130 23.82 7.06 -5.69
C GLU A 130 23.23 5.72 -6.16
N SER A 131 21.91 5.55 -6.11
CA SER A 131 21.25 4.32 -6.55
C SER A 131 20.29 4.61 -7.70
N PRO A 132 20.26 3.76 -8.74
CA PRO A 132 19.21 3.82 -9.75
C PRO A 132 17.86 3.33 -9.20
N GLN A 133 17.82 2.80 -7.98
CA GLN A 133 16.57 2.33 -7.39
C GLN A 133 15.83 3.44 -6.65
N VAL A 134 14.51 3.39 -6.76
CA VAL A 134 13.55 4.26 -6.09
C VAL A 134 12.64 3.39 -5.25
N HIS A 135 12.41 3.79 -4.00
CA HIS A 135 11.44 3.11 -3.14
C HIS A 135 10.06 3.66 -3.43
N VAL A 136 9.13 2.79 -3.77
CA VAL A 136 7.74 3.16 -4.08
C VAL A 136 6.76 2.39 -3.21
N LEU A 137 5.61 3.00 -2.93
CA LEU A 137 4.44 2.35 -2.32
C LEU A 137 3.39 2.17 -3.40
N PHE A 138 2.90 0.95 -3.60
CA PHE A 138 1.74 0.68 -4.45
C PHE A 138 0.47 1.12 -3.71
N ILE A 139 -0.07 2.27 -4.09
CA ILE A 139 -1.11 2.98 -3.30
C ILE A 139 -2.44 2.24 -3.22
N ASP A 140 -2.63 1.26 -4.10
CA ASP A 140 -3.85 0.47 -4.19
C ASP A 140 -3.78 -0.80 -3.35
N TYR A 141 -2.58 -1.27 -3.00
CA TYR A 141 -2.37 -2.57 -2.33
C TYR A 141 -1.61 -2.45 -1.00
N GLY A 142 -0.80 -1.40 -0.83
CA GLY A 142 -0.09 -1.09 0.41
C GLY A 142 1.29 -1.71 0.53
N ASN A 143 1.70 -2.58 -0.42
CA ASN A 143 3.06 -3.09 -0.49
C ASN A 143 4.05 -2.03 -1.01
N ASP A 144 5.29 -2.14 -0.56
CA ASP A 144 6.40 -1.27 -0.93
C ASP A 144 7.52 -2.05 -1.62
N GLU A 145 8.17 -1.46 -2.62
CA GLU A 145 9.27 -2.09 -3.34
C GLU A 145 10.32 -1.09 -3.84
N TRP A 146 11.56 -1.57 -3.96
CA TRP A 146 12.63 -0.85 -4.65
C TRP A 146 12.63 -1.22 -6.13
N VAL A 147 12.23 -0.27 -6.98
CA VAL A 147 12.15 -0.45 -8.44
C VAL A 147 13.21 0.40 -9.14
N ASN A 148 13.64 -0.01 -10.34
CA ASN A 148 14.56 0.80 -11.13
C ASN A 148 13.84 2.09 -11.59
N PHE A 149 14.49 3.23 -11.41
CA PHE A 149 14.01 4.52 -11.88
C PHE A 149 13.57 4.51 -13.36
N GLU A 150 14.30 3.77 -14.21
CA GLU A 150 14.02 3.68 -15.64
C GLU A 150 12.71 2.97 -15.98
N THR A 151 12.16 2.18 -15.05
CA THR A 151 10.88 1.48 -15.23
C THR A 151 9.67 2.29 -14.76
N LEU A 152 9.91 3.43 -14.10
CA LEU A 152 8.84 4.31 -13.64
C LEU A 152 8.27 5.12 -14.81
N GLN A 153 6.96 5.35 -14.76
CA GLN A 153 6.26 6.18 -15.75
C GLN A 153 5.42 7.29 -15.10
N ASN A 154 5.25 8.41 -15.81
CA ASN A 154 4.38 9.50 -15.36
C ASN A 154 2.90 9.07 -15.39
N VAL A 155 2.16 9.43 -14.35
CA VAL A 155 0.74 9.11 -14.23
C VAL A 155 -0.12 10.10 -15.03
N ASP A 156 -1.10 9.56 -15.75
CA ASP A 156 -2.09 10.35 -16.47
C ASP A 156 -3.02 11.05 -15.48
N SER A 157 -3.42 12.29 -15.79
CA SER A 157 -4.16 13.13 -14.84
C SER A 157 -5.48 12.51 -14.34
N ASP A 158 -6.09 11.62 -15.11
CA ASP A 158 -7.34 10.95 -14.70
C ASP A 158 -7.12 9.85 -13.65
N LEU A 159 -5.94 9.21 -13.65
CA LEU A 159 -5.58 8.21 -12.65
C LEU A 159 -5.15 8.87 -11.33
N VAL A 160 -4.68 10.12 -11.37
CA VAL A 160 -4.29 10.91 -10.19
C VAL A 160 -5.50 11.37 -9.37
N LYS A 161 -6.64 11.63 -10.03
CA LYS A 161 -7.89 12.09 -9.39
C LYS A 161 -8.51 11.05 -8.46
N LYS A 162 -8.21 9.77 -8.65
CA LYS A 162 -8.68 8.69 -7.77
C LYS A 162 -7.71 8.51 -6.61
N SER A 163 -8.19 8.44 -5.37
CA SER A 163 -7.37 8.08 -4.22
C SER A 163 -6.90 6.63 -4.27
N GLY A 164 -5.91 6.29 -3.44
CA GLY A 164 -5.47 4.91 -3.27
C GLY A 164 -6.54 4.06 -2.59
N PHE A 165 -6.55 2.76 -2.89
CA PHE A 165 -7.47 1.79 -2.30
C PHE A 165 -6.89 1.06 -1.08
N ALA A 166 -5.58 1.22 -0.79
CA ALA A 166 -4.97 0.65 0.40
C ALA A 166 -4.94 1.65 1.56
N TYR A 167 -5.61 1.29 2.66
CA TYR A 167 -5.70 2.10 3.85
C TYR A 167 -4.74 1.59 4.92
N HIS A 168 -3.85 2.47 5.39
CA HIS A 168 -2.87 2.12 6.41
C HIS A 168 -3.55 1.99 7.77
N CYS A 169 -3.38 0.83 8.39
CA CYS A 169 -4.05 0.46 9.63
C CYS A 169 -3.05 0.00 10.70
N GLN A 170 -3.50 0.10 11.95
CA GLN A 170 -2.88 -0.54 13.10
C GLN A 170 -3.97 -1.09 14.03
N LEU A 171 -3.74 -2.27 14.62
CA LEU A 171 -4.60 -2.74 15.69
C LEU A 171 -4.47 -1.83 16.92
N ASN A 172 -5.53 -1.77 17.70
CA ASN A 172 -5.58 -0.96 18.92
C ASN A 172 -4.84 -1.59 20.11
N LEU A 173 -3.56 -1.91 19.92
CA LEU A 173 -2.74 -2.69 20.84
C LEU A 173 -1.39 -2.02 21.13
N ASN A 174 -0.89 -2.26 22.34
CA ASN A 174 0.50 -2.07 22.74
C ASN A 174 1.16 -3.44 22.85
N ILE A 175 2.08 -3.74 21.93
CA ILE A 175 2.79 -5.03 21.88
C ILE A 175 4.02 -4.96 22.79
N LYS A 176 4.21 -5.97 23.64
CA LYS A 176 5.41 -6.06 24.48
C LYS A 176 6.63 -6.35 23.59
N LYS A 177 7.77 -5.74 23.91
CA LYS A 177 9.00 -5.85 23.13
C LYS A 177 9.45 -7.29 22.93
N GLU A 178 9.43 -8.08 23.99
CA GLU A 178 9.78 -9.51 24.00
C GLU A 178 8.77 -10.41 23.27
N ALA A 179 7.56 -9.92 23.02
CA ALA A 179 6.48 -10.67 22.40
C ALA A 179 6.25 -10.31 20.93
N TRP A 180 7.08 -9.43 20.35
CA TRP A 180 6.91 -8.93 18.99
C TRP A 180 6.83 -10.04 17.95
N SER A 181 7.79 -10.98 17.96
CA SER A 181 7.81 -12.10 17.03
C SER A 181 6.57 -12.99 17.16
N ASN A 182 6.17 -13.30 18.39
CA ASN A 182 4.99 -14.12 18.65
C ASN A 182 3.69 -13.41 18.23
N ALA A 183 3.58 -12.10 18.46
CA ALA A 183 2.43 -11.31 18.03
C ALA A 183 2.32 -11.27 16.49
N ASN A 184 3.45 -11.13 15.78
CA ASN A 184 3.49 -11.17 14.32
C ASN A 184 3.07 -12.54 13.79
N GLU A 185 3.57 -13.64 14.37
CA GLU A 185 3.22 -15.01 13.99
C GLU A 185 1.73 -15.27 14.18
N ILE A 186 1.19 -14.98 15.38
CA ILE A 186 -0.24 -15.15 15.67
C ILE A 186 -1.10 -14.32 14.71
N PHE A 187 -0.75 -13.06 14.47
CA PHE A 187 -1.52 -12.22 13.55
C PHE A 187 -1.41 -12.72 12.10
N SER A 188 -0.21 -13.11 11.66
CA SER A 188 0.02 -13.71 10.33
C SER A 188 -0.83 -14.95 10.12
N ASP A 189 -0.90 -15.82 11.11
CA ASP A 189 -1.77 -16.99 11.09
C ASP A 189 -3.24 -16.54 10.97
N LEU A 190 -3.70 -15.63 11.84
CA LEU A 190 -5.08 -15.15 11.87
C LEU A 190 -5.54 -14.57 10.53
N ILE A 191 -4.68 -13.83 9.82
CA ILE A 191 -5.00 -13.29 8.49
C ILE A 191 -4.88 -14.35 7.38
N GLY A 192 -3.89 -15.25 7.45
CA GLY A 192 -3.69 -16.31 6.46
C GLY A 192 -4.84 -17.32 6.38
N TYR A 193 -5.55 -17.56 7.50
CA TYR A 193 -6.75 -18.40 7.49
C TYR A 193 -7.92 -17.79 6.72
N THR A 194 -8.01 -16.46 6.61
CA THR A 194 -9.18 -15.78 6.02
C THR A 194 -9.15 -15.71 4.49
N GLU A 195 -7.98 -15.81 3.87
CA GLU A 195 -7.84 -15.87 2.40
C GLU A 195 -8.38 -17.17 1.79
N ASN A 196 -8.46 -18.25 2.58
CA ASN A 196 -8.75 -19.59 2.08
C ASN A 196 -10.22 -20.03 2.28
N GLU A 197 -11.00 -19.35 3.13
CA GLU A 197 -12.33 -19.84 3.58
C GLU A 197 -13.51 -18.84 3.43
N GLN A 198 -13.45 -17.86 2.53
CA GLN A 198 -14.62 -17.06 2.06
C GLN A 198 -15.08 -15.88 2.94
N GLY A 199 -14.19 -15.18 3.67
CA GLY A 199 -14.64 -14.00 4.42
C GLY A 199 -13.56 -12.94 4.66
N GLY A 200 -13.86 -11.70 4.27
CA GLY A 200 -13.18 -10.52 4.81
C GLY A 200 -13.46 -10.33 6.31
N PHE A 201 -12.76 -9.38 6.91
CA PHE A 201 -12.97 -8.94 8.27
C PHE A 201 -14.08 -7.89 8.33
N VAL A 202 -14.77 -7.80 9.47
CA VAL A 202 -15.45 -6.56 9.83
C VAL A 202 -14.43 -5.71 10.58
N MET A 203 -14.03 -4.59 9.99
CA MET A 203 -13.17 -3.60 10.63
C MET A 203 -14.03 -2.62 11.40
N GLU A 204 -13.68 -2.34 12.65
CA GLU A 204 -14.22 -1.22 13.43
C GLU A 204 -13.12 -0.16 13.60
N VAL A 205 -13.40 1.07 13.17
CA VAL A 205 -12.43 2.18 13.30
C VAL A 205 -12.65 2.90 14.62
N ILE A 206 -11.67 2.81 15.50
CA ILE A 206 -11.74 3.36 16.86
C ILE A 206 -11.33 4.83 16.87
N ARG A 207 -10.22 5.16 16.20
CA ARG A 207 -9.69 6.52 16.08
C ARG A 207 -8.69 6.63 14.94
N LEU A 208 -8.18 7.83 14.72
CA LEU A 208 -7.03 8.07 13.85
C LEU A 208 -5.73 8.24 14.66
N ASP A 209 -4.62 7.86 14.03
CA ASP A 209 -3.25 8.13 14.48
C ASP A 209 -2.44 8.64 13.27
N GLY A 210 -2.44 9.96 13.08
CA GLY A 210 -2.00 10.57 11.83
C GLY A 210 -2.90 10.14 10.67
N GLU A 211 -2.31 9.62 9.58
CA GLU A 211 -3.05 9.06 8.44
C GLU A 211 -3.52 7.61 8.70
N LYS A 212 -3.09 6.96 9.80
CA LYS A 212 -3.41 5.56 10.09
C LYS A 212 -4.77 5.41 10.76
N LEU A 213 -5.53 4.42 10.31
CA LEU A 213 -6.72 3.95 10.99
C LEU A 213 -6.30 3.08 12.18
N VAL A 214 -6.71 3.45 13.40
CA VAL A 214 -6.59 2.57 14.56
C VAL A 214 -7.86 1.76 14.69
N VAL A 215 -7.74 0.45 14.53
CA VAL A 215 -8.89 -0.42 14.28
C VAL A 215 -8.90 -1.63 15.21
N ASP A 216 -10.06 -2.26 15.29
CA ASP A 216 -10.14 -3.69 15.58
C ASP A 216 -10.58 -4.43 14.31
N LEU A 217 -9.99 -5.60 14.07
CA LEU A 217 -10.40 -6.50 13.00
C LEU A 217 -11.18 -7.65 13.63
N ILE A 218 -12.42 -7.84 13.17
CA ILE A 218 -13.32 -8.85 13.70
C ILE A 218 -13.46 -9.94 12.64
N SER A 219 -12.90 -11.10 12.94
CA SER A 219 -13.13 -12.31 12.16
C SER A 219 -14.55 -12.83 12.45
N PRO A 220 -15.37 -13.12 11.43
CA PRO A 220 -16.68 -13.75 11.63
C PRO A 220 -16.62 -15.08 12.39
N MET A 221 -15.49 -15.80 12.30
CA MET A 221 -15.30 -17.11 12.91
C MET A 221 -14.58 -17.05 14.27
N LYS A 222 -13.57 -16.18 14.40
CA LYS A 222 -12.68 -16.14 15.57
C LYS A 222 -12.98 -14.98 16.53
N GLY A 223 -13.74 -13.97 16.08
CA GLY A 223 -14.00 -12.74 16.82
C GLY A 223 -12.89 -11.70 16.68
N SER A 224 -12.77 -10.82 17.68
CA SER A 224 -11.81 -9.70 17.72
C SER A 224 -10.36 -10.18 17.72
N LEU A 225 -9.59 -9.76 16.73
CA LEU A 225 -8.16 -10.04 16.62
C LEU A 225 -7.38 -9.33 17.74
N THR A 226 -7.81 -8.13 18.15
CA THR A 226 -7.27 -7.43 19.32
C THR A 226 -7.39 -8.28 20.57
N ALA A 227 -8.58 -8.81 20.86
CA ALA A 227 -8.83 -9.63 22.04
C ALA A 227 -8.08 -10.98 22.00
N ILE A 228 -7.90 -11.57 20.82
CA ILE A 228 -7.13 -12.82 20.66
C ILE A 228 -5.66 -12.58 21.02
N LEU A 229 -5.06 -11.50 20.52
CA LEU A 229 -3.67 -11.14 20.80
C LEU A 229 -3.46 -10.74 22.28
N GLU A 230 -4.44 -10.10 22.91
CA GLU A 230 -4.39 -9.83 24.36
C GLU A 230 -4.38 -11.13 25.16
N LYS A 231 -5.27 -12.08 24.82
CA LYS A 231 -5.38 -13.38 25.51
C LYS A 231 -4.14 -14.25 25.35
N SER A 232 -3.35 -14.07 24.29
CA SER A 232 -2.07 -14.75 24.13
C SER A 232 -0.95 -14.17 25.02
N GLY A 233 -1.23 -13.08 25.75
CA GLY A 233 -0.27 -12.42 26.65
C GLY A 233 0.78 -11.58 25.94
N THR A 234 0.66 -11.46 24.60
CA THR A 234 1.62 -10.76 23.73
C THR A 234 1.50 -9.23 23.76
N CYS A 235 0.30 -8.74 24.05
CA CYS A 235 0.00 -7.31 24.04
C CYS A 235 -1.07 -6.95 25.07
N VAL A 236 -1.30 -5.64 25.21
CA VAL A 236 -2.37 -5.05 26.02
C VAL A 236 -3.14 -4.06 25.14
N SER A 237 -4.46 -4.04 25.17
CA SER A 237 -5.24 -3.05 24.40
C SER A 237 -4.98 -1.64 24.91
N LYS A 238 -4.90 -0.69 23.98
CA LYS A 238 -4.73 0.72 24.29
C LYS A 238 -5.95 1.32 25.02
N LEU A 239 -7.08 0.61 25.07
CA LEU A 239 -8.25 1.00 25.86
C LEU A 239 -8.10 0.71 27.35
N SER A 240 -7.10 -0.10 27.74
CA SER A 240 -6.87 -0.52 29.13
C SER A 240 -5.74 0.23 29.84
N GLU A 241 -5.17 1.29 29.24
CA GLU A 241 -4.28 2.19 29.96
C GLU A 241 -5.07 2.93 31.05
N PRO A 242 -4.73 2.79 32.34
CA PRO A 242 -5.30 3.66 33.35
C PRO A 242 -4.85 5.09 33.02
N LEU A 243 -5.82 6.01 32.92
CA LEU A 243 -5.55 7.45 32.91
C LEU A 243 -4.83 7.78 34.23
N CYS A 244 -3.50 7.77 34.21
CA CYS A 244 -2.69 8.29 35.31
C CYS A 244 -2.75 9.82 35.29
N ASN A 245 -3.93 10.39 35.57
CA ASN A 245 -4.03 11.76 36.04
C ASN A 245 -3.77 11.74 37.53
N GLY A 246 -2.71 12.43 37.93
CA GLY A 246 -2.32 12.56 39.32
C GLY A 246 -3.46 13.15 40.15
N ASP A 247 -3.83 12.44 41.20
CA ASP A 247 -4.20 13.05 42.46
C ASP A 247 -4.00 12.06 43.61
N ASN A 248 -3.02 12.39 44.45
CA ASN A 248 -2.77 11.75 45.73
C ASN A 248 -3.96 12.00 46.67
N ARG A 249 -4.90 11.06 46.78
CA ARG A 249 -5.68 10.87 48.02
C ARG A 249 -5.87 9.40 48.35
N ILE A 250 -5.02 8.97 49.29
CA ILE A 250 -5.08 7.72 50.03
C ILE A 250 -6.41 7.64 50.80
N SER A 251 -7.21 6.62 50.51
CA SER A 251 -8.15 6.05 51.49
C SER A 251 -7.92 4.55 51.55
N LYS A 252 -7.26 4.13 52.63
CA LYS A 252 -6.99 2.75 53.04
C LYS A 252 -8.26 1.91 53.05
N LEU A 253 -8.18 0.70 52.49
CA LEU A 253 -8.88 -0.47 53.02
C LEU A 253 -7.97 -1.70 52.85
N ASN A 254 -7.89 -2.46 53.94
CA ASN A 254 -6.86 -3.43 54.30
C ASN A 254 -6.72 -4.65 53.37
N GLY A 255 -5.46 -5.06 53.18
CA GLY A 255 -5.05 -6.46 53.44
C GLY A 255 -5.03 -7.42 52.27
N ILE A 256 -3.88 -7.55 51.61
CA ILE A 256 -2.99 -8.73 51.60
C ILE A 256 -1.94 -8.48 50.52
N SER A 257 -0.70 -8.37 50.97
CA SER A 257 0.52 -8.21 50.18
C SER A 257 0.82 -9.47 49.37
N ASN A 258 1.04 -9.30 48.07
CA ASN A 258 2.04 -10.06 47.32
C ASN A 258 2.65 -9.12 46.29
N GLU A 259 3.83 -8.61 46.63
CA GLU A 259 4.70 -7.87 45.73
C GLU A 259 5.29 -8.84 44.70
N HIS A 260 4.90 -8.70 43.44
CA HIS A 260 5.81 -8.92 42.32
C HIS A 260 5.70 -7.73 41.39
N ASN A 261 6.61 -6.79 41.63
CA ASN A 261 6.80 -5.58 40.85
C ASN A 261 7.58 -5.94 39.58
N SER A 262 6.89 -6.21 38.48
CA SER A 262 7.51 -6.24 37.14
C SER A 262 7.24 -4.91 36.45
N ASN A 263 8.23 -4.03 36.49
CA ASN A 263 8.33 -2.89 35.57
C ASN A 263 8.33 -3.42 34.13
N SER A 264 7.16 -3.47 33.49
CA SER A 264 7.03 -3.77 32.07
C SER A 264 7.41 -2.51 31.28
N ASN A 265 8.60 -2.54 30.69
CA ASN A 265 9.10 -1.50 29.79
C ASN A 265 8.31 -1.55 28.47
N TYR A 266 7.19 -0.83 28.41
CA TYR A 266 6.51 -0.51 27.16
C TYR A 266 7.28 0.62 26.47
N GLU A 267 8.15 0.29 25.52
CA GLU A 267 8.84 1.30 24.69
C GLU A 267 8.13 1.44 23.34
N ASN A 268 7.74 2.67 22.99
CA ASN A 268 7.25 3.01 21.66
C ASN A 268 8.41 2.94 20.66
N TYR A 269 8.39 1.96 19.75
CA TYR A 269 9.38 1.90 18.67
C TYR A 269 9.14 2.99 17.63
N THR A 270 10.20 3.70 17.26
CA THR A 270 10.22 4.59 16.09
C THR A 270 10.03 3.78 14.81
N GLU A 271 9.34 4.35 13.81
CA GLU A 271 9.01 3.76 12.50
C GLU A 271 10.17 3.04 11.80
N GLN A 272 11.40 3.56 11.95
CA GLN A 272 12.61 2.97 11.36
C GLN A 272 13.08 1.66 12.03
N GLY A 273 12.79 1.48 13.33
CA GLY A 273 13.09 0.24 14.06
C GLY A 273 12.17 -0.91 13.66
N ILE A 274 10.90 -0.59 13.38
CA ILE A 274 9.85 -1.52 12.93
C ILE A 274 10.21 -2.09 11.55
N ILE A 275 10.67 -1.24 10.61
CA ILE A 275 11.04 -1.67 9.24
C ILE A 275 12.22 -2.65 9.25
N LYS A 276 13.17 -2.50 10.17
CA LYS A 276 14.39 -3.32 10.22
C LYS A 276 14.12 -4.76 10.69
N GLU A 277 13.23 -4.94 11.66
CA GLU A 277 12.78 -6.26 12.14
C GLU A 277 11.89 -6.96 11.10
N SER A 278 10.94 -6.24 10.48
CA SER A 278 10.04 -6.82 9.47
C SER A 278 10.74 -7.22 8.17
N ARG A 279 11.85 -6.56 7.78
CA ARG A 279 12.67 -7.00 6.62
C ARG A 279 13.28 -8.38 6.81
N ARG A 280 13.54 -8.80 8.04
CA ARG A 280 14.11 -10.11 8.36
C ARG A 280 13.10 -11.26 8.17
N PHE A 281 11.80 -10.94 8.17
CA PHE A 281 10.70 -11.88 7.92
C PHE A 281 10.25 -11.93 6.44
N ARG A 282 10.63 -10.93 5.61
CA ARG A 282 10.25 -10.89 4.17
C ARG A 282 10.77 -12.08 3.36
N GLU A 283 11.76 -12.82 3.85
CA GLU A 283 12.34 -13.97 3.13
C GLU A 283 11.48 -15.25 3.22
N THR A 284 10.32 -15.25 3.90
CA THR A 284 9.51 -16.47 4.11
C THR A 284 8.09 -16.41 3.53
N CYS A 285 7.60 -15.28 3.04
CA CYS A 285 6.25 -15.16 2.48
C CYS A 285 6.25 -14.98 0.95
N MET A 286 6.48 -16.07 0.22
CA MET A 286 6.10 -16.18 -1.20
C MET A 286 4.61 -16.50 -1.32
N CYS A 287 3.72 -15.49 -1.25
CA CYS A 287 2.28 -15.73 -1.52
C CYS A 287 1.58 -14.63 -2.34
N ILE A 288 2.30 -13.63 -2.87
CA ILE A 288 1.67 -12.57 -3.68
C ILE A 288 1.30 -13.09 -5.07
N GLY A 289 2.10 -14.00 -5.64
CA GLY A 289 1.84 -14.55 -6.98
C GLY A 289 0.51 -15.31 -7.06
N ASP A 290 0.23 -16.12 -6.04
CA ASP A 290 -0.99 -16.94 -5.98
C ASP A 290 -2.26 -16.09 -5.79
N PHE A 291 -2.15 -14.92 -5.16
CA PHE A 291 -3.27 -14.00 -4.93
C PHE A 291 -3.65 -13.24 -6.21
N ILE A 292 -2.65 -12.75 -6.96
CA ILE A 292 -2.90 -12.03 -8.21
C ILE A 292 -3.39 -13.00 -9.31
N GLU A 293 -2.83 -14.21 -9.40
CA GLU A 293 -3.34 -15.24 -10.31
C GLU A 293 -4.81 -15.59 -10.04
N LYS A 294 -5.22 -15.76 -8.77
CA LYS A 294 -6.61 -16.06 -8.44
C LYS A 294 -7.58 -14.94 -8.79
N ILE A 295 -7.22 -13.68 -8.56
CA ILE A 295 -8.04 -12.52 -8.96
C ILE A 295 -8.15 -12.43 -10.48
N ILE A 296 -7.07 -12.66 -11.23
CA ILE A 296 -7.07 -12.67 -12.70
C ILE A 296 -7.92 -13.83 -13.25
N VAL A 297 -7.81 -15.02 -12.66
CA VAL A 297 -8.60 -16.20 -13.05
C VAL A 297 -10.09 -15.96 -12.77
N LEU A 298 -10.46 -15.45 -11.60
CA LEU A 298 -11.84 -15.07 -11.27
C LEU A 298 -12.38 -14.00 -12.22
N ARG A 299 -11.57 -12.98 -12.56
CA ARG A 299 -11.92 -11.93 -13.53
C ARG A 299 -12.18 -12.49 -14.93
N ASN A 300 -11.32 -13.39 -15.41
CA ASN A 300 -11.46 -14.02 -16.73
C ASN A 300 -12.65 -14.99 -16.83
N SER A 301 -13.08 -15.57 -15.71
CA SER A 301 -14.30 -16.39 -15.63
C SER A 301 -15.58 -15.55 -15.64
N ILE A 302 -15.57 -14.35 -15.05
CA ILE A 302 -16.72 -13.43 -15.04
C ILE A 302 -16.93 -12.77 -16.41
N ILE A 303 -15.86 -12.53 -17.19
CA ILE A 303 -15.95 -11.93 -18.54
C ILE A 303 -16.45 -12.94 -19.61
N LYS A 304 -16.47 -14.24 -19.29
CA LYS A 304 -16.90 -15.32 -20.22
C LYS A 304 -18.35 -15.78 -20.04
N LEU A 305 -19.12 -15.19 -19.13
CA LEU A 305 -20.56 -15.41 -18.94
C LEU A 305 -21.36 -14.21 -19.47
#